data_AF-A0A1I3WY14-F1
#
_entry.id   AF-A0A1I3WY14-F1
#
_cell.length_a   1.000
_cell.length_b   1.000
_cell.length_c   1.000
_cell.angle_alpha   90.00
_cell.angle_beta   90.00
_cell.angle_gamma   90.00
#
_symmetry.space_group_name_H-M   'P 1'
#
loop_
_entity.id
_entity.type
_entity.pdbx_description
1 polymer ?
#
loop_
_entity_poly.entity_id
_entity_poly.type
_entity_poly.pdbx_seq_one_letter_code
_entity_poly.pdbx_strand_id
1 'polypeptide(L)'
;MKVELGRKFATVTLDRDDYAYRAAAEGREDAELAPEFAAAAKRCVNAACGYLWVHGYAGDFLYGAGSSFVTLFVPFELADQAAKALRAAELEGDLTGIGALTSQMAVPLDAWLAPGERELRQGIDFWTSPTAFVKYLRAQANARGLRLNGRALPGAVWVRPTMPRSRRELLREFPDQFKSYTDPAPYEQHEWSEDDPVRPEVDREPASWREPTPVVAIATASKPEPVQECPCGTARAPAEFEQLQHRRAHLNWSIGLPVPRNVFWPAGQVALVTGTSPPAWRRLAYASAVLPRRENHYDSASFAVGDGEPSDRNARAYLLNDGGRVVGFVSVFDEIAVRWQAFDAAPQPQSSIRERPVINVIFTAALWRRRGVGRTLVEAVATDAGIDVTELAWNGPLSVGGEALAKSISPLGIWHA
;
A
#
# COMPACT_ATOMS: atom_id res chain seq x y z
N MET A 1 -28.17 -23.81 -15.77
CA MET A 1 -27.85 -22.52 -16.43
C MET A 1 -28.88 -21.48 -16.01
N LYS A 2 -28.43 -20.35 -15.48
CA LYS A 2 -29.28 -19.26 -14.96
C LYS A 2 -28.82 -17.95 -15.59
N VAL A 3 -29.76 -17.06 -15.93
CA VAL A 3 -29.46 -15.69 -16.38
C VAL A 3 -30.21 -14.74 -15.46
N GLU A 4 -29.50 -13.84 -14.80
CA GLU A 4 -30.05 -12.81 -13.93
C GLU A 4 -29.71 -11.43 -14.49
N LEU A 5 -30.72 -10.57 -14.65
CA LEU A 5 -30.54 -9.22 -15.18
C LEU A 5 -30.27 -8.25 -14.02
N GLY A 6 -29.03 -7.76 -13.93
CA GLY A 6 -28.65 -6.70 -13.01
C GLY A 6 -29.06 -5.31 -13.51
N ARG A 7 -28.47 -4.25 -12.92
CA ARG A 7 -28.74 -2.85 -13.33
C ARG A 7 -27.95 -2.38 -14.57
N LYS A 8 -26.85 -3.06 -14.90
CA LYS A 8 -25.91 -2.67 -15.99
C LYS A 8 -25.29 -3.84 -16.76
N PHE A 9 -25.58 -5.08 -16.36
CA PHE A 9 -25.00 -6.31 -16.92
C PHE A 9 -25.92 -7.49 -16.58
N ALA A 10 -25.78 -8.58 -17.32
CA ALA A 10 -26.34 -9.88 -16.97
C ALA A 10 -25.31 -10.72 -16.20
N THR A 11 -25.75 -11.39 -15.14
CA THR A 11 -25.04 -12.50 -14.53
C THR A 11 -25.48 -13.78 -15.22
N VAL A 12 -24.54 -14.57 -15.75
CA VAL A 12 -24.82 -15.86 -16.38
C VAL A 12 -24.09 -16.94 -15.61
N THR A 13 -24.84 -17.83 -14.97
CA THR A 13 -24.31 -18.89 -14.11
C THR A 13 -24.56 -20.26 -14.73
N LEU A 14 -23.47 -20.97 -15.04
CA LEU A 14 -23.48 -22.41 -15.17
C LEU A 14 -23.51 -22.99 -13.76
N ASP A 15 -24.69 -23.47 -13.38
CA ASP A 15 -24.94 -24.23 -12.16
C ASP A 15 -24.58 -25.70 -12.42
N ARG A 16 -23.72 -26.27 -11.56
CA ARG A 16 -23.27 -27.67 -11.57
C ARG A 16 -23.52 -28.36 -10.23
N ASP A 17 -24.24 -27.76 -9.26
CA ASP A 17 -24.36 -28.28 -7.88
C ASP A 17 -24.82 -29.76 -7.86
N ASP A 18 -25.93 -30.05 -8.55
CA ASP A 18 -26.52 -31.39 -8.69
C ASP A 18 -25.57 -32.39 -9.38
N TYR A 19 -24.76 -31.93 -10.33
CA TYR A 19 -23.81 -32.77 -11.08
C TYR A 19 -22.57 -33.07 -10.25
N ALA A 20 -21.94 -32.05 -9.67
CA ALA A 20 -20.74 -32.18 -8.84
C ALA A 20 -21.03 -33.04 -7.60
N TYR A 21 -22.20 -32.89 -6.98
CA TYR A 21 -22.62 -33.74 -5.86
C TYR A 21 -22.74 -35.22 -6.26
N ARG A 22 -23.38 -35.53 -7.41
CA ARG A 22 -23.52 -36.92 -7.89
C ARG A 22 -22.19 -37.51 -8.33
N ALA A 23 -21.40 -36.77 -9.10
CA ALA A 23 -20.09 -37.23 -9.56
C ALA A 23 -19.14 -37.50 -8.39
N ALA A 24 -19.15 -36.67 -7.34
CA ALA A 24 -18.41 -36.91 -6.11
C ALA A 24 -18.92 -38.15 -5.33
N ALA A 25 -20.25 -38.35 -5.26
CA ALA A 25 -20.85 -39.54 -4.63
C ALA A 25 -20.59 -40.84 -5.42
N GLU A 26 -20.43 -40.74 -6.74
CA GLU A 26 -20.02 -41.82 -7.65
C GLU A 26 -18.49 -42.03 -7.66
N GLY A 27 -17.71 -41.19 -6.97
CA GLY A 27 -16.25 -41.29 -6.90
C GLY A 27 -15.52 -40.89 -8.19
N ARG A 28 -16.13 -40.04 -9.02
CA ARG A 28 -15.63 -39.66 -10.35
C ARG A 28 -14.79 -38.38 -10.32
N GLU A 29 -13.68 -38.41 -11.06
CA GLU A 29 -12.76 -37.28 -11.18
C GLU A 29 -13.31 -36.12 -12.06
N ASP A 30 -14.30 -36.38 -12.92
CA ASP A 30 -14.95 -35.36 -13.77
C ASP A 30 -15.96 -34.45 -13.02
N ALA A 31 -16.06 -34.61 -11.70
CA ALA A 31 -16.71 -33.65 -10.81
C ALA A 31 -16.00 -32.29 -10.80
N GLU A 32 -14.67 -32.26 -10.91
CA GLU A 32 -13.91 -31.00 -10.96
C GLU A 32 -14.10 -30.28 -12.30
N LEU A 33 -13.99 -28.95 -12.27
CA LEU A 33 -14.06 -28.14 -13.48
C LEU A 33 -12.69 -28.21 -14.19
N ALA A 34 -12.67 -28.61 -15.46
CA ALA A 34 -11.44 -28.75 -16.23
C ALA A 34 -10.54 -27.50 -16.11
N PRO A 35 -9.24 -27.62 -15.78
CA PRO A 35 -8.39 -26.46 -15.48
C PRO A 35 -8.33 -25.41 -16.59
N GLU A 36 -8.44 -25.83 -17.85
CA GLU A 36 -8.47 -24.94 -19.01
C GLU A 36 -9.78 -24.12 -19.09
N PHE A 37 -10.92 -24.74 -18.75
CA PHE A 37 -12.21 -24.06 -18.64
C PHE A 37 -12.21 -23.09 -17.45
N ALA A 38 -11.72 -23.52 -16.28
CA ALA A 38 -11.54 -22.64 -15.12
C ALA A 38 -10.68 -21.40 -15.46
N ALA A 39 -9.58 -21.60 -16.19
CA ALA A 39 -8.72 -20.52 -16.66
C ALA A 39 -9.38 -19.65 -17.74
N ALA A 40 -10.15 -20.22 -18.67
CA ALA A 40 -10.90 -19.48 -19.68
C ALA A 40 -12.00 -18.61 -19.07
N ALA A 41 -12.75 -19.15 -18.11
CA ALA A 41 -13.74 -18.41 -17.33
C ALA A 41 -13.10 -17.25 -16.56
N LYS A 42 -11.98 -17.48 -15.83
CA LYS A 42 -11.27 -16.39 -15.12
C LYS A 42 -10.75 -15.31 -16.08
N ARG A 43 -10.30 -15.66 -17.29
CA ARG A 43 -9.94 -14.68 -18.34
C ARG A 43 -11.15 -13.86 -18.81
N CYS A 44 -12.26 -14.52 -19.11
CA CYS A 44 -13.50 -13.88 -19.57
C CYS A 44 -14.07 -12.91 -18.52
N VAL A 45 -14.15 -13.34 -17.25
CA VAL A 45 -14.55 -12.48 -16.12
C VAL A 45 -13.62 -11.27 -15.97
N ASN A 46 -12.30 -11.45 -16.05
CA ASN A 46 -11.36 -10.33 -15.94
C ASN A 46 -11.54 -9.30 -17.06
N ALA A 47 -11.78 -9.75 -18.30
CA ALA A 47 -12.11 -8.87 -19.42
C ALA A 47 -13.44 -8.13 -19.20
N ALA A 48 -14.50 -8.86 -18.84
CA ALA A 48 -15.83 -8.30 -18.60
C ALA A 48 -15.85 -7.28 -17.44
N CYS A 49 -15.20 -7.59 -16.32
CA CYS A 49 -15.05 -6.67 -15.21
C CYS A 49 -14.32 -5.39 -15.65
N GLY A 50 -13.27 -5.49 -16.48
CA GLY A 50 -12.61 -4.34 -17.10
C GLY A 50 -13.55 -3.52 -17.99
N TYR A 51 -14.24 -4.18 -18.92
CA TYR A 51 -15.20 -3.58 -19.84
C TYR A 51 -16.31 -2.82 -19.12
N LEU A 52 -17.00 -3.47 -18.19
CA LEU A 52 -18.12 -2.90 -17.45
C LEU A 52 -17.69 -1.70 -16.58
N TRP A 53 -16.48 -1.74 -16.01
CA TRP A 53 -15.94 -0.63 -15.22
C TRP A 53 -15.61 0.60 -16.08
N VAL A 54 -15.03 0.37 -17.27
CA VAL A 54 -14.83 1.42 -18.29
C VAL A 54 -16.17 1.99 -18.78
N HIS A 55 -17.20 1.16 -18.91
CA HIS A 55 -18.58 1.54 -19.22
C HIS A 55 -19.38 2.10 -18.01
N GLY A 56 -18.68 2.45 -16.93
CA GLY A 56 -19.24 3.20 -15.82
C GLY A 56 -20.15 2.39 -14.89
N TYR A 57 -19.97 1.08 -14.81
CA TYR A 57 -20.32 0.34 -13.59
C TYR A 57 -19.23 0.60 -12.54
N ALA A 58 -19.62 0.90 -11.31
CA ALA A 58 -18.70 1.28 -10.23
C ALA A 58 -18.95 0.51 -8.92
N GLY A 59 -19.73 -0.59 -9.00
CA GLY A 59 -19.86 -1.55 -7.90
C GLY A 59 -18.81 -2.64 -7.99
N ASP A 60 -18.84 -3.54 -7.00
CA ASP A 60 -17.96 -4.70 -6.93
C ASP A 60 -18.55 -5.91 -7.66
N PHE A 61 -17.70 -6.89 -7.98
CA PHE A 61 -18.06 -8.10 -8.70
C PHE A 61 -17.82 -9.34 -7.84
N LEU A 62 -18.87 -10.10 -7.52
CA LEU A 62 -18.78 -11.36 -6.76
C LEU A 62 -18.69 -12.55 -7.72
N TYR A 63 -17.51 -12.76 -8.32
CA TYR A 63 -17.26 -13.90 -9.20
C TYR A 63 -16.67 -15.10 -8.46
N GLY A 64 -16.96 -16.28 -8.98
CA GLY A 64 -16.30 -17.54 -8.64
C GLY A 64 -16.39 -18.51 -9.81
N ALA A 65 -15.40 -19.38 -9.89
CA ALA A 65 -15.44 -20.60 -10.68
C ALA A 65 -14.94 -21.72 -9.76
N GLY A 66 -15.77 -22.72 -9.52
CA GLY A 66 -15.48 -23.90 -8.71
C GLY A 66 -16.04 -25.14 -9.37
N SER A 67 -15.91 -26.30 -8.71
CA SER A 67 -16.54 -27.55 -9.17
C SER A 67 -18.06 -27.42 -9.31
N SER A 68 -18.72 -26.70 -8.40
CA SER A 68 -20.19 -26.61 -8.37
C SER A 68 -20.79 -25.47 -9.20
N PHE A 69 -20.03 -24.45 -9.61
CA PHE A 69 -20.57 -23.36 -10.45
C PHE A 69 -19.50 -22.57 -11.23
N VAL A 70 -19.91 -21.97 -12.34
CA VAL A 70 -19.15 -20.95 -13.09
C VAL A 70 -20.03 -19.73 -13.35
N THR A 71 -19.62 -18.57 -12.85
CA THR A 71 -20.36 -17.31 -13.05
C THR A 71 -19.59 -16.37 -13.99
N LEU A 72 -20.23 -15.95 -15.08
CA LEU A 72 -19.78 -14.85 -15.93
C LEU A 72 -20.64 -13.60 -15.70
N PHE A 73 -20.02 -12.44 -15.72
CA PHE A 73 -20.71 -11.16 -15.88
C PHE A 73 -20.52 -10.71 -17.33
N VAL A 74 -21.57 -10.24 -17.99
CA VAL A 74 -21.50 -9.76 -19.38
C VAL A 74 -22.49 -8.62 -19.63
N PRO A 75 -22.24 -7.73 -20.62
CA PRO A 75 -23.27 -6.84 -21.16
C PRO A 75 -24.54 -7.61 -21.54
N PHE A 76 -25.72 -6.98 -21.45
CA PHE A 76 -27.01 -7.65 -21.63
C PHE A 76 -27.15 -8.30 -23.02
N GLU A 77 -26.63 -7.60 -24.04
CA GLU A 77 -26.56 -8.02 -25.44
C GLU A 77 -25.69 -9.26 -25.68
N LEU A 78 -24.81 -9.64 -24.72
CA LEU A 78 -23.98 -10.84 -24.78
C LEU A 78 -24.47 -11.98 -23.87
N ALA A 79 -25.60 -11.81 -23.15
CA ALA A 79 -26.09 -12.79 -22.17
C ALA A 79 -26.39 -14.17 -22.81
N ASP A 80 -27.09 -14.20 -23.94
CA ASP A 80 -27.38 -15.45 -24.68
C ASP A 80 -26.12 -16.09 -25.27
N GLN A 81 -25.13 -15.28 -25.67
CA GLN A 81 -23.85 -15.76 -26.18
C GLN A 81 -23.03 -16.40 -25.04
N ALA A 82 -23.03 -15.80 -23.86
CA ALA A 82 -22.41 -16.37 -22.65
C ALA A 82 -23.09 -17.66 -22.18
N ALA A 83 -24.42 -17.72 -22.21
CA ALA A 83 -25.15 -18.94 -21.86
C ALA A 83 -24.86 -20.10 -22.83
N LYS A 84 -24.71 -19.82 -24.13
CA LYS A 84 -24.29 -20.81 -25.14
C LYS A 84 -22.83 -21.23 -24.95
N ALA A 85 -21.92 -20.27 -24.77
CA ALA A 85 -20.49 -20.52 -24.60
C ALA A 85 -20.17 -21.36 -23.35
N LEU A 86 -20.81 -21.07 -22.20
CA LEU A 86 -20.66 -21.90 -20.99
C LEU A 86 -21.22 -23.31 -21.18
N ARG A 87 -22.28 -23.48 -21.97
CA ARG A 87 -22.86 -24.80 -22.25
C ARG A 87 -21.96 -25.65 -23.16
N ALA A 88 -21.39 -25.05 -24.21
CA ALA A 88 -20.46 -25.74 -25.11
C ALA A 88 -19.15 -26.11 -24.39
N ALA A 89 -18.62 -25.21 -23.56
CA ALA A 89 -17.44 -25.49 -22.73
C ALA A 89 -17.64 -26.65 -21.74
N GLU A 90 -18.84 -26.79 -21.16
CA GLU A 90 -19.17 -27.87 -20.22
C GLU A 90 -19.45 -29.21 -20.92
N LEU A 91 -20.24 -29.21 -22.00
CA LEU A 91 -20.74 -30.45 -22.62
C LEU A 91 -19.85 -30.99 -23.74
N GLU A 92 -19.09 -30.12 -24.41
CA GLU A 92 -18.34 -30.41 -25.64
C GLU A 92 -16.84 -30.08 -25.50
N GLY A 93 -16.45 -29.46 -24.37
CA GLY A 93 -15.08 -28.94 -24.15
C GLY A 93 -14.74 -27.70 -24.97
N ASP A 94 -15.70 -27.12 -25.71
CA ASP A 94 -15.44 -26.00 -26.61
C ASP A 94 -15.28 -24.66 -25.87
N LEU A 95 -14.02 -24.24 -25.69
CA LEU A 95 -13.66 -22.96 -25.09
C LEU A 95 -13.68 -21.80 -26.09
N THR A 96 -13.92 -22.01 -27.39
CA THR A 96 -13.83 -20.95 -28.41
C THR A 96 -14.87 -19.85 -28.19
N GLY A 97 -16.11 -20.20 -27.79
CA GLY A 97 -17.15 -19.22 -27.46
C GLY A 97 -16.77 -18.31 -26.28
N ILE A 98 -16.08 -18.87 -25.27
CA ILE A 98 -15.58 -18.10 -24.11
C ILE A 98 -14.40 -17.22 -24.53
N GLY A 99 -13.53 -17.71 -25.42
CA GLY A 99 -12.48 -16.91 -26.06
C GLY A 99 -13.04 -15.72 -26.83
N ALA A 100 -14.06 -15.94 -27.67
CA ALA A 100 -14.70 -14.88 -28.45
C ALA A 100 -15.33 -13.80 -27.56
N LEU A 101 -16.03 -14.18 -26.48
CA LEU A 101 -16.56 -13.24 -25.48
C LEU A 101 -15.45 -12.45 -24.79
N THR A 102 -14.35 -13.12 -24.41
CA THR A 102 -13.18 -12.46 -23.81
C THR A 102 -12.60 -11.40 -24.74
N SER A 103 -12.51 -11.68 -26.04
CA SER A 103 -12.05 -10.74 -27.06
C SER A 103 -13.03 -9.59 -27.33
N GLN A 104 -14.34 -9.84 -27.37
CA GLN A 104 -15.36 -8.81 -27.53
C GLN A 104 -15.36 -7.80 -26.36
N MET A 105 -15.06 -8.26 -25.15
CA MET A 105 -14.95 -7.41 -23.95
C MET A 105 -13.52 -6.92 -23.66
N ALA A 106 -12.57 -7.12 -24.59
CA ALA A 106 -11.18 -6.73 -24.37
C ALA A 106 -11.01 -5.21 -24.42
N VAL A 107 -10.76 -4.59 -23.27
CA VAL A 107 -10.36 -3.18 -23.17
C VAL A 107 -8.90 -3.01 -23.62
N PRO A 108 -8.55 -1.96 -24.41
CA PRO A 108 -7.22 -1.77 -25.01
C PRO A 108 -6.18 -1.22 -24.01
N LEU A 109 -6.05 -1.89 -22.86
CA LEU A 109 -5.14 -1.54 -21.76
C LEU A 109 -3.68 -1.42 -22.20
N ASP A 110 -3.26 -2.18 -23.20
CA ASP A 110 -1.89 -2.13 -23.71
C ASP A 110 -1.61 -0.82 -24.43
N ALA A 111 -2.54 -0.34 -25.27
CA ALA A 111 -2.44 0.96 -25.96
C ALA A 111 -2.58 2.14 -24.98
N TRP A 112 -3.42 2.02 -23.94
CA TRP A 112 -3.58 3.03 -22.90
C TRP A 112 -2.41 3.12 -21.91
N LEU A 113 -1.65 2.03 -21.73
CA LEU A 113 -0.54 1.95 -20.77
C LEU A 113 0.85 1.92 -21.41
N ALA A 114 0.94 1.92 -22.75
CA ALA A 114 2.20 2.00 -23.50
C ALA A 114 3.05 3.24 -23.16
N PRO A 115 4.37 3.24 -23.47
CA PRO A 115 5.24 4.40 -23.30
C PRO A 115 4.72 5.65 -24.04
N GLY A 116 4.92 6.83 -23.45
CA GLY A 116 4.48 8.13 -23.99
C GLY A 116 3.29 8.76 -23.28
N GLU A 117 3.13 10.08 -23.43
CA GLU A 117 1.93 10.79 -22.99
C GLU A 117 0.79 10.62 -24.02
N ARG A 118 -0.46 10.49 -23.56
CA ARG A 118 -1.65 10.55 -24.44
C ARG A 118 -2.86 11.11 -23.71
N GLU A 119 -3.77 11.71 -24.46
CA GLU A 119 -5.15 11.98 -24.03
C GLU A 119 -6.04 10.77 -24.35
N LEU A 120 -6.87 10.37 -23.41
CA LEU A 120 -7.97 9.42 -23.58
C LEU A 120 -9.29 10.18 -23.37
N ARG A 121 -10.31 9.94 -24.21
CA ARG A 121 -11.53 10.77 -24.27
C ARG A 121 -12.77 10.05 -23.79
N GLN A 122 -13.58 10.74 -23.00
CA GLN A 122 -14.87 10.22 -22.53
C GLN A 122 -15.87 10.17 -23.71
N GLY A 123 -16.59 9.06 -23.84
CA GLY A 123 -17.44 8.75 -25.00
C GLY A 123 -16.70 8.14 -26.19
N ILE A 124 -15.36 7.98 -26.11
CA ILE A 124 -14.54 7.33 -27.14
C ILE A 124 -13.76 6.15 -26.51
N ASP A 125 -12.85 6.43 -25.58
CA ASP A 125 -12.06 5.42 -24.85
C ASP A 125 -12.81 4.84 -23.65
N PHE A 126 -13.62 5.66 -22.97
CA PHE A 126 -14.29 5.28 -21.73
C PHE A 126 -15.59 6.05 -21.51
N TRP A 127 -16.52 5.51 -20.72
CA TRP A 127 -17.80 6.18 -20.42
C TRP A 127 -17.94 6.58 -18.94
N THR A 128 -17.20 5.90 -18.04
CA THR A 128 -17.11 6.25 -16.62
C THR A 128 -16.57 7.67 -16.39
N SER A 129 -16.68 8.20 -15.16
CA SER A 129 -16.13 9.55 -14.89
C SER A 129 -14.59 9.58 -15.05
N PRO A 130 -13.99 10.67 -15.57
CA PRO A 130 -12.53 10.80 -15.71
C PRO A 130 -11.74 10.50 -14.43
N THR A 131 -12.24 10.96 -13.28
CA THR A 131 -11.66 10.69 -11.96
C THR A 131 -11.72 9.22 -11.55
N ALA A 132 -12.77 8.50 -11.96
CA ALA A 132 -12.85 7.04 -11.78
C ALA A 132 -11.89 6.33 -12.72
N PHE A 133 -11.89 6.66 -14.02
CA PHE A 133 -11.02 6.03 -15.02
C PHE A 133 -9.53 6.14 -14.67
N VAL A 134 -9.08 7.31 -14.18
CA VAL A 134 -7.71 7.49 -13.65
C VAL A 134 -7.38 6.55 -12.48
N LYS A 135 -8.34 6.24 -11.60
CA LYS A 135 -8.12 5.27 -10.50
C LYS A 135 -7.96 3.85 -11.05
N TYR A 136 -8.84 3.45 -11.97
CA TYR A 136 -8.77 2.14 -12.65
C TYR A 136 -7.44 1.96 -13.39
N LEU A 137 -7.06 2.88 -14.26
CA LEU A 137 -5.80 2.79 -15.00
C LEU A 137 -4.58 2.80 -14.07
N ARG A 138 -4.60 3.52 -12.94
CA ARG A 138 -3.53 3.45 -11.91
C ARG A 138 -3.43 2.08 -11.26
N ALA A 139 -4.54 1.39 -11.03
CA ALA A 139 -4.53 0.02 -10.51
C ALA A 139 -3.95 -0.98 -11.53
N GLN A 140 -4.42 -0.91 -12.78
CA GLN A 140 -3.95 -1.75 -13.90
C GLN A 140 -2.44 -1.54 -14.16
N ALA A 141 -1.99 -0.29 -14.20
CA ALA A 141 -0.57 0.05 -14.31
C ALA A 141 0.26 -0.57 -13.18
N ASN A 142 -0.15 -0.40 -11.92
CA ASN A 142 0.61 -0.93 -10.78
C ASN A 142 0.62 -2.48 -10.73
N ALA A 143 -0.44 -3.15 -11.19
CA ALA A 143 -0.46 -4.61 -11.32
C ALA A 143 0.63 -5.09 -12.30
N ARG A 144 0.81 -4.36 -13.40
CA ARG A 144 1.84 -4.55 -14.44
C ARG A 144 3.23 -3.98 -14.08
N GLY A 145 3.45 -3.56 -12.84
CA GLY A 145 4.71 -3.00 -12.35
C GLY A 145 4.94 -1.51 -12.67
N LEU A 146 4.07 -0.88 -13.46
CA LEU A 146 4.18 0.49 -13.96
C LEU A 146 3.70 1.54 -12.92
N ARG A 147 4.08 2.80 -13.15
CA ARG A 147 3.60 4.00 -12.45
C ARG A 147 2.85 4.90 -13.42
N LEU A 148 1.56 5.14 -13.17
CA LEU A 148 0.75 6.01 -14.03
C LEU A 148 0.65 7.44 -13.49
N ASN A 149 1.24 8.42 -14.19
CA ASN A 149 1.15 9.85 -13.83
C ASN A 149 -0.10 10.52 -14.44
N GLY A 150 -1.26 9.87 -14.30
CA GLY A 150 -2.52 10.33 -14.91
C GLY A 150 -3.13 11.57 -14.25
N ARG A 151 -3.73 12.47 -15.06
CA ARG A 151 -4.55 13.63 -14.67
C ARG A 151 -5.94 13.48 -15.30
N ALA A 152 -6.99 13.70 -14.51
CA ALA A 152 -8.37 13.81 -15.01
C ALA A 152 -8.69 15.28 -15.33
N LEU A 153 -9.43 15.50 -16.41
CA LEU A 153 -10.02 16.77 -16.85
C LEU A 153 -11.52 16.54 -17.14
N PRO A 154 -12.34 17.59 -17.33
CA PRO A 154 -13.69 17.42 -17.86
C PRO A 154 -13.65 16.70 -19.22
N GLY A 155 -14.37 15.59 -19.35
CA GLY A 155 -14.44 14.80 -20.59
C GLY A 155 -13.16 14.07 -21.03
N ALA A 156 -12.03 14.18 -20.31
CA ALA A 156 -10.75 13.65 -20.77
C ALA A 156 -9.82 13.16 -19.64
N VAL A 157 -8.93 12.24 -19.97
CA VAL A 157 -7.92 11.67 -19.07
C VAL A 157 -6.56 11.65 -19.75
N TRP A 158 -5.65 12.46 -19.24
CA TRP A 158 -4.26 12.50 -19.70
C TRP A 158 -3.43 11.50 -18.93
N VAL A 159 -2.73 10.58 -19.61
CA VAL A 159 -1.88 9.57 -18.99
C VAL A 159 -0.44 9.61 -19.50
N ARG A 160 0.49 9.41 -18.57
CA ARG A 160 1.92 9.20 -18.83
C ARG A 160 2.40 8.01 -17.99
N PRO A 161 2.35 6.78 -18.53
CA PRO A 161 2.89 5.58 -17.89
C PRO A 161 4.42 5.65 -17.85
N THR A 162 5.03 5.22 -16.74
CA THR A 162 6.50 5.09 -16.62
C THR A 162 6.88 3.86 -15.81
N MET A 163 8.03 3.25 -16.07
CA MET A 163 8.54 2.15 -15.25
C MET A 163 9.59 2.65 -14.24
N PRO A 164 9.31 2.63 -12.91
CA PRO A 164 10.28 3.04 -11.90
C PRO A 164 11.57 2.24 -11.96
N ARG A 165 12.72 2.87 -11.69
CA ARG A 165 14.03 2.21 -11.67
C ARG A 165 14.04 0.95 -10.78
N SER A 166 13.49 1.04 -9.57
CA SER A 166 13.37 -0.09 -8.65
C SER A 166 12.44 -1.22 -9.11
N ARG A 167 11.55 -0.98 -10.08
CA ARG A 167 10.73 -2.03 -10.72
C ARG A 167 11.53 -2.78 -11.79
N ARG A 168 12.39 -2.06 -12.54
CA ARG A 168 13.35 -2.65 -13.48
C ARG A 168 14.41 -3.48 -12.76
N GLU A 169 14.94 -2.97 -11.65
CA GLU A 169 15.91 -3.69 -10.81
C GLU A 169 15.31 -5.00 -10.26
N LEU A 170 14.11 -4.95 -9.65
CA LEU A 170 13.40 -6.15 -9.18
C LEU A 170 13.12 -7.19 -10.27
N LEU A 171 12.77 -6.75 -11.49
CA LEU A 171 12.49 -7.67 -12.61
C LEU A 171 13.76 -8.32 -13.17
N ARG A 172 14.90 -7.62 -13.14
CA ARG A 172 16.22 -8.18 -13.52
C ARG A 172 16.76 -9.13 -12.45
N GLU A 173 16.48 -8.89 -11.18
CA GLU A 173 16.96 -9.70 -10.05
C GLU A 173 16.08 -10.94 -9.79
N PHE A 174 14.76 -10.84 -9.99
CA PHE A 174 13.79 -11.91 -9.70
C PHE A 174 12.76 -12.11 -10.83
N PRO A 175 13.17 -12.46 -12.06
CA PRO A 175 12.28 -12.51 -13.23
C PRO A 175 11.04 -13.39 -13.01
N ASP A 176 11.19 -14.60 -12.46
CA ASP A 176 10.05 -15.51 -12.23
C ASP A 176 9.01 -14.98 -11.24
N GLN A 177 9.44 -14.21 -10.23
CA GLN A 177 8.54 -13.60 -9.23
C GLN A 177 7.77 -12.40 -9.79
N PHE A 178 8.29 -11.77 -10.85
CA PHE A 178 7.74 -10.56 -11.46
C PHE A 178 7.34 -10.74 -12.94
N LYS A 179 7.21 -11.99 -13.41
CA LYS A 179 6.83 -12.34 -14.80
C LYS A 179 5.47 -11.81 -15.30
N SER A 180 4.68 -11.17 -14.43
CA SER A 180 3.45 -10.46 -14.77
C SER A 180 3.63 -8.94 -14.95
N TYR A 181 4.85 -8.43 -14.79
CA TYR A 181 5.19 -7.05 -15.14
C TYR A 181 5.40 -6.91 -16.65
N THR A 182 5.13 -5.73 -17.19
CA THR A 182 5.42 -5.43 -18.59
C THR A 182 6.94 -5.45 -18.83
N ASP A 183 7.35 -5.78 -20.05
CA ASP A 183 8.73 -5.62 -20.53
C ASP A 183 9.24 -4.19 -20.27
N PRO A 184 10.44 -4.01 -19.67
CA PRO A 184 11.05 -2.70 -19.51
C PRO A 184 11.50 -2.06 -20.83
N ALA A 185 11.87 -2.82 -21.86
CA ALA A 185 12.56 -2.29 -23.04
C ALA A 185 11.81 -1.16 -23.76
N PRO A 186 10.48 -1.24 -24.00
CA PRO A 186 9.72 -0.11 -24.57
C PRO A 186 9.78 1.18 -23.74
N TYR A 187 9.94 1.09 -22.41
CA TYR A 187 10.06 2.25 -21.51
C TYR A 187 11.51 2.72 -21.30
N GLU A 188 12.50 1.94 -21.75
CA GLU A 188 13.91 2.34 -21.78
C GLU A 188 14.30 2.92 -23.15
N GLN A 189 13.61 2.54 -24.24
CA GLN A 189 13.84 3.00 -25.62
C GLN A 189 12.96 4.19 -26.06
N HIS A 190 11.94 4.56 -25.28
CA HIS A 190 11.06 5.68 -25.63
C HIS A 190 11.74 7.03 -25.37
N GLU A 191 12.35 7.55 -26.42
CA GLU A 191 12.72 8.96 -26.56
C GLU A 191 11.47 9.82 -26.82
N TRP A 192 11.56 11.10 -26.47
CA TRP A 192 10.47 12.07 -26.57
C TRP A 192 10.57 12.85 -27.89
N SER A 193 9.45 13.02 -28.59
CA SER A 193 9.36 13.94 -29.72
C SER A 193 8.88 15.32 -29.28
N GLU A 194 9.21 16.37 -30.04
CA GLU A 194 8.53 17.66 -29.94
C GLU A 194 7.07 17.59 -30.44
N ASP A 195 6.74 16.57 -31.24
CA ASP A 195 5.37 16.24 -31.68
C ASP A 195 4.54 15.49 -30.61
N ASP A 196 5.14 15.04 -29.49
CA ASP A 196 4.39 14.33 -28.46
C ASP A 196 3.31 15.24 -27.84
N PRO A 197 2.07 14.75 -27.65
CA PRO A 197 0.96 15.61 -27.23
C PRO A 197 1.25 16.25 -25.86
N VAL A 198 1.39 17.58 -25.84
CA VAL A 198 1.68 18.32 -24.61
C VAL A 198 0.41 18.45 -23.77
N ARG A 199 0.45 17.89 -22.57
CA ARG A 199 -0.61 18.04 -21.56
C ARG A 199 -0.83 19.52 -21.24
N PRO A 200 -2.07 20.05 -21.29
CA PRO A 200 -2.36 21.43 -20.91
C PRO A 200 -1.77 21.79 -19.55
N GLU A 201 -1.06 22.91 -19.48
CA GLU A 201 -0.80 23.55 -18.20
C GLU A 201 -2.14 23.97 -17.58
N VAL A 202 -2.21 23.93 -16.25
CA VAL A 202 -3.40 24.31 -15.49
C VAL A 202 -2.89 25.15 -14.35
N ASP A 203 -3.29 26.42 -14.35
CA ASP A 203 -2.87 27.41 -13.37
C ASP A 203 -3.12 26.89 -11.96
N ARG A 204 -2.04 26.47 -11.32
CA ARG A 204 -1.99 26.28 -9.88
C ARG A 204 -1.39 27.54 -9.32
N GLU A 205 -2.25 28.36 -8.73
CA GLU A 205 -1.81 29.45 -7.85
C GLU A 205 -0.73 28.88 -6.90
N PRO A 206 0.51 29.40 -6.95
CA PRO A 206 1.56 28.90 -6.09
C PRO A 206 1.21 29.28 -4.65
N ALA A 207 0.98 28.28 -3.81
CA ALA A 207 0.73 28.49 -2.38
C ALA A 207 1.84 29.38 -1.80
N SER A 208 1.44 30.49 -1.17
CA SER A 208 2.33 31.61 -0.86
C SER A 208 3.52 31.17 0.00
N TRP A 209 4.71 31.25 -0.59
CA TRP A 209 5.94 30.81 0.06
C TRP A 209 6.31 31.75 1.22
N ARG A 210 6.67 31.16 2.35
CA ARG A 210 7.52 31.80 3.38
C ARG A 210 8.82 31.00 3.44
N GLU A 211 9.94 31.68 3.59
CA GLU A 211 11.28 31.07 3.49
C GLU A 211 11.59 30.18 4.71
N PRO A 212 12.08 28.94 4.50
CA PRO A 212 12.45 28.02 5.58
C PRO A 212 13.95 28.03 5.89
N THR A 213 14.30 28.00 7.18
CA THR A 213 15.69 27.92 7.67
C THR A 213 16.35 26.56 7.36
N PRO A 214 17.63 26.51 6.92
CA PRO A 214 18.31 25.25 6.55
C PRO A 214 19.03 24.53 7.71
N VAL A 215 19.22 23.21 7.58
CA VAL A 215 19.92 22.29 8.52
C VAL A 215 20.75 21.25 7.71
N VAL A 216 21.54 20.34 8.31
CA VAL A 216 22.61 19.52 7.65
C VAL A 216 22.62 18.02 8.11
N ALA A 217 23.29 17.08 7.39
CA ALA A 217 23.20 15.61 7.60
C ALA A 217 24.49 14.77 7.34
N ILE A 218 24.59 13.56 7.95
CA ILE A 218 25.56 12.43 7.78
C ILE A 218 24.86 11.06 8.16
N ALA A 219 25.40 9.83 7.88
CA ALA A 219 24.63 8.53 7.82
C ALA A 219 25.38 7.17 8.17
N THR A 220 24.67 5.99 8.30
CA THR A 220 25.14 4.54 8.04
C THR A 220 24.08 3.36 8.21
N ALA A 221 24.43 2.11 8.63
CA ALA A 221 23.67 0.79 8.52
C ALA A 221 23.91 -0.20 9.72
N SER A 222 23.64 -1.54 9.85
CA SER A 222 22.99 -2.75 9.17
C SER A 222 22.83 -3.91 10.25
N LYS A 223 22.03 -5.01 10.28
CA LYS A 223 20.79 -5.61 9.64
C LYS A 223 20.32 -6.89 10.47
N PRO A 224 19.13 -7.56 10.25
CA PRO A 224 18.64 -8.75 11.04
C PRO A 224 17.94 -9.95 10.27
N GLU A 225 17.25 -10.89 10.97
CA GLU A 225 16.45 -12.09 10.47
C GLU A 225 15.16 -12.47 11.33
N PRO A 226 14.24 -13.41 10.93
CA PRO A 226 12.76 -13.37 11.24
C PRO A 226 11.99 -14.65 11.79
N VAL A 227 10.65 -14.55 12.04
CA VAL A 227 9.67 -15.63 12.48
C VAL A 227 8.25 -15.47 11.80
N GLN A 228 7.22 -16.28 12.16
CA GLN A 228 6.16 -16.84 11.28
C GLN A 228 4.79 -16.11 11.07
N GLU A 229 4.23 -15.34 12.02
CA GLU A 229 3.12 -14.41 11.68
C GLU A 229 3.62 -13.39 10.64
N CYS A 230 2.76 -12.55 10.02
CA CYS A 230 3.35 -11.35 9.39
C CYS A 230 3.84 -10.45 10.53
N PRO A 231 5.15 -10.18 10.69
CA PRO A 231 5.60 -9.33 11.79
C PRO A 231 5.25 -7.85 11.52
N CYS A 232 4.61 -7.58 10.38
CA CYS A 232 3.88 -6.36 10.06
C CYS A 232 2.52 -6.20 10.77
N GLY A 233 2.13 -7.15 11.64
CA GLY A 233 0.87 -7.11 12.41
C GLY A 233 -0.39 -7.03 11.56
N THR A 234 -0.33 -7.56 10.33
CA THR A 234 -1.46 -7.61 9.41
C THR A 234 -1.72 -9.07 9.07
N ALA A 235 -2.93 -9.57 9.36
CA ALA A 235 -3.30 -10.95 9.10
C ALA A 235 -3.10 -11.33 7.63
N ARG A 236 -2.73 -12.60 7.38
CA ARG A 236 -2.69 -13.17 6.03
C ARG A 236 -4.13 -13.42 5.55
N ALA A 237 -4.75 -12.36 5.05
CA ALA A 237 -6.13 -12.38 4.58
C ALA A 237 -6.30 -13.19 3.28
N PRO A 238 -7.41 -13.92 3.10
CA PRO A 238 -7.57 -14.85 1.97
C PRO A 238 -7.86 -14.15 0.63
N ALA A 239 -8.59 -13.03 0.59
CA ALA A 239 -9.04 -12.44 -0.67
C ALA A 239 -7.96 -11.62 -1.39
N GLU A 240 -7.94 -11.66 -2.73
CA GLU A 240 -6.91 -10.99 -3.57
C GLU A 240 -6.77 -9.47 -3.26
N PHE A 241 -7.88 -8.77 -2.96
CA PHE A 241 -7.86 -7.35 -2.58
C PHE A 241 -7.21 -7.09 -1.21
N GLU A 242 -7.45 -7.96 -0.24
CA GLU A 242 -6.87 -7.87 1.10
C GLU A 242 -5.39 -8.25 1.07
N GLN A 243 -5.00 -9.20 0.23
CA GLN A 243 -3.60 -9.52 -0.06
C GLN A 243 -2.83 -8.31 -0.61
N LEU A 244 -3.45 -7.46 -1.47
CA LEU A 244 -2.83 -6.21 -1.92
C LEU A 244 -2.64 -5.19 -0.78
N GLN A 245 -3.61 -5.10 0.14
CA GLN A 245 -3.48 -4.24 1.32
C GLN A 245 -2.38 -4.74 2.27
N HIS A 246 -2.35 -6.05 2.54
CA HIS A 246 -1.31 -6.72 3.31
C HIS A 246 0.07 -6.53 2.67
N ARG A 247 0.23 -6.73 1.36
CA ARG A 247 1.50 -6.52 0.65
C ARG A 247 2.00 -5.07 0.75
N ARG A 248 1.09 -4.09 0.75
CA ARG A 248 1.43 -2.66 0.97
C ARG A 248 1.77 -2.36 2.43
N ALA A 249 1.04 -2.94 3.39
CA ALA A 249 1.32 -2.80 4.82
C ALA A 249 2.68 -3.40 5.17
N HIS A 250 2.96 -4.62 4.71
CA HIS A 250 4.25 -5.28 4.85
C HIS A 250 5.38 -4.49 4.19
N LEU A 251 5.19 -3.93 2.99
CA LEU A 251 6.20 -3.05 2.38
C LEU A 251 6.52 -1.83 3.25
N ASN A 252 5.50 -1.11 3.74
CA ASN A 252 5.67 0.07 4.57
C ASN A 252 6.34 -0.27 5.92
N TRP A 253 6.00 -1.42 6.51
CA TRP A 253 6.61 -1.92 7.73
C TRP A 253 8.06 -2.38 7.52
N SER A 254 8.37 -3.05 6.41
CA SER A 254 9.70 -3.57 6.13
C SER A 254 10.71 -2.49 5.74
N ILE A 255 10.32 -1.54 4.87
CA ILE A 255 11.24 -0.54 4.29
C ILE A 255 10.86 0.92 4.57
N GLY A 256 9.86 1.18 5.41
CA GLY A 256 9.44 2.54 5.77
C GLY A 256 8.40 3.15 4.84
N LEU A 257 7.70 4.18 5.32
CA LEU A 257 6.61 4.87 4.62
C LEU A 257 7.15 5.88 3.61
N PRO A 258 6.72 5.87 2.33
CA PRO A 258 7.18 6.84 1.35
C PRO A 258 6.76 8.27 1.74
N VAL A 259 7.73 9.20 1.75
CA VAL A 259 7.50 10.62 2.03
C VAL A 259 6.58 11.21 0.93
N PRO A 260 5.48 11.90 1.27
CA PRO A 260 4.59 12.51 0.28
C PRO A 260 5.31 13.59 -0.54
N ARG A 261 4.98 13.71 -1.82
CA ARG A 261 5.54 14.75 -2.73
C ARG A 261 5.32 16.21 -2.27
N ASN A 262 4.38 16.44 -1.36
CA ASN A 262 4.06 17.73 -0.77
C ASN A 262 4.60 17.88 0.68
N VAL A 263 5.54 17.03 1.08
CA VAL A 263 6.36 17.17 2.28
C VAL A 263 7.79 17.47 1.80
N PHE A 264 8.22 18.72 1.94
CA PHE A 264 9.63 19.07 1.80
C PHE A 264 10.35 18.66 3.08
N TRP A 265 11.34 17.77 2.95
CA TRP A 265 12.13 17.30 4.09
C TRP A 265 13.28 18.30 4.33
N PRO A 266 13.33 19.02 5.46
CA PRO A 266 14.46 19.89 5.78
C PRO A 266 15.73 19.05 5.91
N ALA A 267 16.87 19.55 5.43
CA ALA A 267 18.10 18.77 5.38
C ALA A 267 18.57 18.36 6.79
N GLY A 268 18.94 17.09 6.92
CA GLY A 268 18.94 16.36 8.20
C GLY A 268 18.19 15.04 8.02
N GLN A 269 18.50 14.02 8.84
CA GLN A 269 17.80 12.72 8.75
C GLN A 269 16.52 12.68 9.58
N VAL A 270 16.44 13.41 10.70
CA VAL A 270 15.29 13.42 11.61
C VAL A 270 14.49 14.71 11.46
N ALA A 271 13.17 14.61 11.42
CA ALA A 271 12.25 15.74 11.41
C ALA A 271 11.27 15.66 12.59
N LEU A 272 11.14 16.77 13.33
CA LEU A 272 10.17 16.97 14.42
C LEU A 272 8.79 17.34 13.86
N VAL A 273 7.73 16.74 14.40
CA VAL A 273 6.32 17.00 14.07
C VAL A 273 5.51 17.20 15.34
N THR A 274 4.77 18.30 15.40
CA THR A 274 3.91 18.75 16.52
C THR A 274 2.43 18.72 16.13
N GLY A 275 1.52 18.89 17.11
CA GLY A 275 0.09 19.14 16.85
C GLY A 275 -0.18 20.38 15.97
N THR A 276 0.71 21.37 16.02
CA THR A 276 0.68 22.61 15.22
C THR A 276 1.34 22.49 13.83
N SER A 277 1.97 21.36 13.50
CA SER A 277 2.69 21.20 12.24
C SER A 277 1.76 21.16 11.00
N PRO A 278 2.26 21.38 9.77
CA PRO A 278 1.44 21.33 8.57
C PRO A 278 0.68 20.00 8.41
N PRO A 279 -0.58 19.98 7.90
CA PRO A 279 -1.39 18.75 7.83
C PRO A 279 -0.75 17.58 7.07
N ALA A 280 0.17 17.86 6.14
CA ALA A 280 0.93 16.83 5.43
C ALA A 280 1.90 16.08 6.36
N TRP A 281 2.60 16.80 7.24
CA TRP A 281 3.49 16.24 8.26
C TRP A 281 2.71 15.47 9.32
N ARG A 282 1.60 16.04 9.84
CA ARG A 282 0.76 15.37 10.86
C ARG A 282 0.16 14.06 10.35
N ARG A 283 -0.28 14.01 9.09
CA ARG A 283 -0.72 12.77 8.42
C ARG A 283 0.41 11.76 8.22
N LEU A 284 1.64 12.20 7.98
CA LEU A 284 2.82 11.32 7.87
C LEU A 284 3.22 10.74 9.24
N ALA A 285 3.23 11.56 10.29
CA ALA A 285 3.49 11.11 11.66
C ALA A 285 2.44 10.11 12.15
N TYR A 286 1.15 10.39 11.94
CA TYR A 286 0.06 9.44 12.22
C TYR A 286 0.21 8.13 11.44
N ALA A 287 0.52 8.19 10.14
CA ALA A 287 0.76 6.99 9.34
C ALA A 287 1.93 6.14 9.88
N SER A 288 2.98 6.79 10.38
CA SER A 288 4.11 6.13 11.05
C SER A 288 3.72 5.52 12.39
N ALA A 289 2.92 6.23 13.21
CA ALA A 289 2.40 5.73 14.50
C ALA A 289 1.51 4.49 14.35
N VAL A 290 0.87 4.31 13.19
CA VAL A 290 0.06 3.12 12.86
C VAL A 290 0.92 1.88 12.56
N LEU A 291 2.21 2.00 12.26
CA LEU A 291 3.09 0.84 12.02
C LEU A 291 3.36 0.00 13.28
N PRO A 292 3.90 0.55 14.40
CA PRO A 292 4.09 -0.21 15.63
C PRO A 292 2.77 -0.68 16.24
N ARG A 293 1.68 0.09 16.06
CA ARG A 293 0.33 -0.28 16.50
C ARG A 293 -0.16 -1.59 15.87
N ARG A 294 0.14 -1.82 14.59
CA ARG A 294 -0.17 -3.10 13.94
C ARG A 294 0.69 -4.21 14.52
N GLU A 295 2.00 -4.06 14.50
CA GLU A 295 2.96 -5.09 14.96
C GLU A 295 2.78 -5.54 16.41
N ASN A 296 2.33 -4.64 17.30
CA ASN A 296 2.18 -4.92 18.74
C ASN A 296 0.71 -4.85 19.20
N HIS A 297 -0.25 -4.81 18.26
CA HIS A 297 -1.69 -4.99 18.47
C HIS A 297 -2.39 -4.10 19.54
N TYR A 298 -1.85 -2.92 19.87
CA TYR A 298 -2.47 -1.99 20.83
C TYR A 298 -3.52 -1.06 20.19
N ASP A 299 -4.42 -0.50 21.01
CA ASP A 299 -5.72 0.03 20.55
C ASP A 299 -5.64 1.33 19.72
N SER A 300 -4.73 2.23 20.07
CA SER A 300 -4.67 3.60 19.53
C SER A 300 -3.36 3.90 18.80
N ALA A 301 -3.33 4.93 17.95
CA ALA A 301 -2.08 5.39 17.33
C ALA A 301 -1.38 6.37 18.29
N SER A 302 -0.09 6.15 18.57
CA SER A 302 0.66 6.89 19.60
C SER A 302 0.95 8.38 19.28
N PHE A 303 0.54 8.83 18.10
CA PHE A 303 0.49 10.24 17.70
C PHE A 303 -0.77 10.45 16.85
N ALA A 304 -1.64 11.36 17.26
CA ALA A 304 -2.88 11.69 16.54
C ALA A 304 -2.62 12.64 15.36
N VAL A 305 -3.52 12.69 14.38
CA VAL A 305 -3.45 13.75 13.35
C VAL A 305 -3.73 15.12 13.97
N GLY A 306 -4.69 15.19 14.90
CA GLY A 306 -5.20 16.45 15.48
C GLY A 306 -5.84 17.38 14.44
N ASP A 307 -6.35 18.51 14.89
CA ASP A 307 -6.92 19.54 14.00
C ASP A 307 -5.90 20.62 13.64
N GLY A 308 -5.05 21.00 14.59
CA GLY A 308 -3.98 22.00 14.42
C GLY A 308 -3.48 22.61 15.73
N GLU A 309 -4.10 22.27 16.85
CA GLU A 309 -3.80 22.84 18.16
C GLU A 309 -2.47 22.35 18.76
N PRO A 310 -1.91 23.10 19.72
CA PRO A 310 -0.92 22.59 20.67
C PRO A 310 -1.43 21.36 21.45
N SER A 311 -0.52 20.68 22.13
CA SER A 311 -0.86 19.62 23.07
C SER A 311 -0.48 20.06 24.50
N ASP A 312 -1.41 19.94 25.43
CA ASP A 312 -1.22 20.23 26.87
C ASP A 312 -0.05 19.45 27.50
N ARG A 313 0.36 18.35 26.85
CA ARG A 313 1.47 17.47 27.25
C ARG A 313 2.66 17.52 26.29
N ASN A 314 2.74 18.59 25.49
CA ASN A 314 3.79 18.84 24.49
C ASN A 314 4.04 17.63 23.55
N ALA A 315 2.96 16.93 23.18
CA ALA A 315 3.02 15.71 22.39
C ALA A 315 3.59 15.96 20.99
N ARG A 316 4.64 15.21 20.65
CA ARG A 316 5.49 15.40 19.47
C ARG A 316 5.98 14.07 18.91
N ALA A 317 6.32 14.04 17.62
CA ALA A 317 6.82 12.86 16.94
C ALA A 317 8.05 13.19 16.11
N TYR A 318 9.10 12.37 16.23
CA TYR A 318 10.34 12.50 15.48
C TYR A 318 10.37 11.38 14.42
N LEU A 319 10.56 11.77 13.17
CA LEU A 319 10.51 10.89 12.01
C LEU A 319 11.91 10.81 11.39
N LEU A 320 12.48 9.61 11.20
CA LEU A 320 13.78 9.46 10.52
C LEU A 320 13.59 9.02 9.07
N ASN A 321 14.13 9.78 8.13
CA ASN A 321 14.06 9.56 6.68
C ASN A 321 15.37 8.96 6.13
N ASP A 322 15.23 7.89 5.35
CA ASP A 322 16.25 7.41 4.42
C ASP A 322 15.61 7.15 3.04
N GLY A 323 16.31 7.51 1.96
CA GLY A 323 15.88 7.20 0.59
C GLY A 323 14.50 7.78 0.17
N GLY A 324 14.00 8.81 0.86
CA GLY A 324 12.65 9.33 0.68
C GLY A 324 11.57 8.48 1.36
N ARG A 325 11.91 7.77 2.44
CA ARG A 325 11.01 6.98 3.28
C ARG A 325 11.25 7.25 4.76
N VAL A 326 10.17 7.39 5.53
CA VAL A 326 10.24 7.37 6.99
C VAL A 326 10.49 5.93 7.45
N VAL A 327 11.73 5.64 7.83
CA VAL A 327 12.23 4.32 8.26
C VAL A 327 12.29 4.18 9.78
N GLY A 328 12.21 5.30 10.51
CA GLY A 328 12.12 5.33 11.97
C GLY A 328 11.07 6.34 12.46
N PHE A 329 10.48 6.06 13.61
CA PHE A 329 9.49 6.91 14.26
C PHE A 329 9.65 6.81 15.78
N VAL A 330 9.58 7.93 16.50
CA VAL A 330 9.30 7.92 17.93
C VAL A 330 8.27 9.00 18.27
N SER A 331 7.26 8.65 19.05
CA SER A 331 6.34 9.60 19.67
C SER A 331 6.73 9.84 21.13
N VAL A 332 6.68 11.10 21.53
CA VAL A 332 7.10 11.62 22.83
C VAL A 332 6.03 12.58 23.36
N PHE A 333 5.84 12.58 24.66
CA PHE A 333 5.13 13.62 25.41
C PHE A 333 5.95 13.93 26.67
N ASP A 334 5.64 15.01 27.37
CA ASP A 334 6.26 15.27 28.68
C ASP A 334 5.35 14.75 29.82
N GLU A 335 5.96 14.27 30.91
CA GLU A 335 5.29 13.78 32.13
C GLU A 335 6.19 13.92 33.36
N ILE A 336 5.60 13.95 34.56
CA ILE A 336 6.31 13.86 35.83
C ILE A 336 6.73 12.40 36.06
N ALA A 337 7.93 12.03 35.59
CA ALA A 337 8.47 10.68 35.74
C ALA A 337 9.31 10.56 37.03
N VAL A 338 8.78 9.83 38.01
CA VAL A 338 9.28 9.78 39.40
C VAL A 338 10.07 8.52 39.75
N ARG A 339 10.00 7.46 38.94
CA ARG A 339 10.53 6.14 39.28
C ARG A 339 11.73 5.80 38.41
N TRP A 340 12.89 5.58 39.03
CA TRP A 340 13.97 4.85 38.36
C TRP A 340 13.71 3.35 38.44
N GLN A 341 13.89 2.65 37.32
CA GLN A 341 13.96 1.20 37.26
C GLN A 341 15.37 0.80 36.85
N ALA A 342 16.13 0.24 37.79
CA ALA A 342 17.40 -0.39 37.50
C ALA A 342 17.17 -1.65 36.65
N PHE A 343 18.06 -1.93 35.70
CA PHE A 343 17.98 -3.14 34.87
C PHE A 343 18.57 -4.38 35.55
N ASP A 344 19.54 -4.17 36.44
CA ASP A 344 20.20 -5.14 37.30
C ASP A 344 20.18 -4.61 38.75
N ALA A 345 20.97 -5.20 39.66
CA ALA A 345 21.16 -4.70 41.03
C ALA A 345 22.02 -3.40 41.11
N ALA A 346 21.89 -2.51 40.13
CA ALA A 346 22.62 -1.24 40.07
C ALA A 346 22.11 -0.23 41.13
N PRO A 347 22.95 0.71 41.60
CA PRO A 347 22.51 1.78 42.50
C PRO A 347 21.39 2.60 41.85
N GLN A 348 20.31 2.84 42.60
CA GLN A 348 19.29 3.79 42.15
C GLN A 348 19.81 5.22 42.32
N PRO A 349 19.66 6.11 41.32
CA PRO A 349 19.84 7.54 41.51
C PRO A 349 18.81 8.05 42.52
N GLN A 350 19.12 9.16 43.18
CA GLN A 350 18.18 9.80 44.11
C GLN A 350 16.90 10.18 43.36
N SER A 351 15.73 9.83 43.94
CA SER A 351 14.44 10.09 43.30
C SER A 351 14.24 11.58 43.08
N SER A 352 13.91 11.95 41.84
CA SER A 352 13.68 13.33 41.42
C SER A 352 12.27 13.47 40.87
N ILE A 353 11.45 14.33 41.50
CA ILE A 353 10.15 14.71 40.95
C ILE A 353 10.42 15.78 39.89
N ARG A 354 10.55 15.35 38.63
CA ARG A 354 10.86 16.22 37.50
C ARG A 354 9.99 15.87 36.31
N GLU A 355 9.55 16.88 35.57
CA GLU A 355 8.99 16.68 34.24
C GLU A 355 10.10 16.26 33.26
N ARG A 356 9.87 15.17 32.53
CA ARG A 356 10.83 14.54 31.61
C ARG A 356 10.12 14.22 30.29
N PRO A 357 10.82 14.31 29.14
CA PRO A 357 10.32 13.72 27.90
C PRO A 357 10.23 12.20 28.05
N VAL A 358 9.04 11.65 27.78
CA VAL A 358 8.72 10.24 27.86
C VAL A 358 8.70 9.65 26.45
N ILE A 359 9.57 8.67 26.19
CA ILE A 359 9.50 7.81 25.02
C ILE A 359 8.23 6.95 25.12
N ASN A 360 7.15 7.38 24.46
CA ASN A 360 5.86 6.70 24.51
C ASN A 360 5.86 5.43 23.64
N VAL A 361 6.25 5.58 22.37
CA VAL A 361 6.37 4.47 21.41
C VAL A 361 7.50 4.79 20.46
N ILE A 362 8.41 3.84 20.27
CA ILE A 362 9.46 3.90 19.25
C ILE A 362 9.34 2.73 18.27
N PHE A 363 9.57 3.01 16.99
CA PHE A 363 9.49 2.08 15.88
C PHE A 363 10.68 2.24 14.95
N THR A 364 11.09 1.12 14.34
CA THR A 364 12.05 1.08 13.25
C THR A 364 11.60 0.03 12.24
N ALA A 365 11.55 0.42 10.97
CA ALA A 365 11.17 -0.45 9.86
C ALA A 365 12.07 -1.70 9.81
N ALA A 366 11.54 -2.86 9.43
CA ALA A 366 12.19 -4.14 9.70
C ALA A 366 13.62 -4.26 9.14
N LEU A 367 13.85 -3.81 7.90
CA LEU A 367 15.18 -3.84 7.27
C LEU A 367 16.15 -2.78 7.84
N TRP A 368 15.64 -1.87 8.68
CA TRP A 368 16.35 -0.80 9.37
C TRP A 368 16.63 -1.07 10.85
N ARG A 369 16.17 -2.20 11.38
CA ARG A 369 16.49 -2.62 12.75
C ARG A 369 17.97 -2.94 12.89
N ARG A 370 18.51 -2.66 14.08
CA ARG A 370 19.95 -2.74 14.42
C ARG A 370 20.85 -1.75 13.63
N ARG A 371 20.29 -0.79 12.87
CA ARG A 371 21.04 0.23 12.09
C ARG A 371 21.25 1.57 12.81
N GLY A 372 21.34 1.58 14.14
CA GLY A 372 21.38 2.83 14.91
C GLY A 372 20.06 3.62 14.97
N VAL A 373 19.17 3.53 13.97
CA VAL A 373 17.91 4.32 13.83
C VAL A 373 17.15 4.57 15.14
N GLY A 374 16.89 3.53 15.94
CA GLY A 374 16.21 3.69 17.23
C GLY A 374 16.99 4.54 18.25
N ARG A 375 18.31 4.39 18.30
CA ARG A 375 19.22 5.21 19.11
C ARG A 375 19.26 6.65 18.59
N THR A 376 19.44 6.84 17.28
CA THR A 376 19.48 8.17 16.64
C THR A 376 18.19 8.97 16.88
N LEU A 377 17.04 8.29 16.93
CA LEU A 377 15.77 8.91 17.32
C LEU A 377 15.77 9.35 18.78
N VAL A 378 16.17 8.50 19.73
CA VAL A 378 16.20 8.85 21.16
C VAL A 378 17.24 9.94 21.47
N GLU A 379 18.41 9.90 20.82
CA GLU A 379 19.43 10.95 20.87
C GLU A 379 18.90 12.30 20.33
N ALA A 380 18.08 12.28 19.27
CA ALA A 380 17.39 13.47 18.78
C ALA A 380 16.36 14.03 19.77
N VAL A 381 15.62 13.17 20.49
CA VAL A 381 14.71 13.61 21.58
C VAL A 381 15.49 14.29 22.71
N ALA A 382 16.61 13.70 23.15
CA ALA A 382 17.45 14.27 24.21
C ALA A 382 18.05 15.62 23.81
N THR A 383 18.53 15.72 22.56
CA THR A 383 19.12 16.95 21.99
C THR A 383 18.10 18.07 21.89
N ASP A 384 16.88 17.78 21.39
CA ASP A 384 15.77 18.72 21.26
C ASP A 384 15.25 19.20 22.63
N ALA A 385 15.26 18.32 23.64
CA ALA A 385 14.91 18.65 25.02
C ALA A 385 16.05 19.29 25.84
N GLY A 386 17.27 19.38 25.31
CA GLY A 386 18.42 19.98 26.00
C GLY A 386 18.90 19.19 27.23
N ILE A 387 18.75 17.86 27.25
CA ILE A 387 19.11 17.00 28.38
C ILE A 387 20.04 15.85 27.95
N ASP A 388 20.65 15.18 28.94
CA ASP A 388 21.36 13.92 28.69
C ASP A 388 20.39 12.81 28.26
N VAL A 389 20.85 11.89 27.41
CA VAL A 389 20.03 10.80 26.85
C VAL A 389 19.59 9.78 27.91
N THR A 390 20.30 9.68 29.03
CA THR A 390 19.92 8.85 30.19
C THR A 390 18.84 9.48 31.08
N GLU A 391 18.63 10.79 30.96
CA GLU A 391 17.60 11.54 31.71
C GLU A 391 16.20 11.48 31.05
N LEU A 392 16.08 10.79 29.91
CA LEU A 392 14.80 10.50 29.26
C LEU A 392 14.02 9.42 30.01
N ALA A 393 12.70 9.61 30.07
CA ALA A 393 11.77 8.63 30.62
C ALA A 393 11.19 7.72 29.52
N TRP A 394 10.66 6.57 29.93
CA TRP A 394 10.09 5.56 29.03
C TRP A 394 8.70 5.14 29.51
N ASN A 395 7.75 5.01 28.57
CA ASN A 395 6.44 4.44 28.87
C ASN A 395 6.54 2.91 28.91
N GLY A 396 5.80 2.27 29.83
CA GLY A 396 5.80 0.82 30.01
C GLY A 396 4.54 0.14 29.44
N PRO A 397 4.58 -1.18 29.16
CA PRO A 397 5.73 -2.07 29.24
C PRO A 397 6.65 -1.98 28.01
N LEU A 398 7.94 -2.28 28.18
CA LEU A 398 8.89 -2.37 27.06
C LEU A 398 8.77 -3.71 26.34
N SER A 399 8.85 -3.69 25.00
CA SER A 399 9.09 -4.90 24.20
C SER A 399 10.56 -5.31 24.27
N VAL A 400 10.90 -6.55 23.89
CA VAL A 400 12.30 -7.05 23.85
C VAL A 400 13.23 -6.13 23.05
N GLY A 401 12.73 -5.53 21.97
CA GLY A 401 13.49 -4.55 21.18
C GLY A 401 13.62 -3.18 21.85
N GLY A 402 12.61 -2.75 22.61
CA GLY A 402 12.64 -1.53 23.41
C GLY A 402 13.57 -1.64 24.62
N GLU A 403 13.53 -2.75 25.35
CA GLU A 403 14.40 -3.03 26.48
C GLU A 403 15.87 -3.10 26.04
N ALA A 404 16.18 -3.81 24.94
CA ALA A 404 17.53 -3.88 24.39
C ALA A 404 18.04 -2.50 23.92
N LEU A 405 17.17 -1.65 23.37
CA LEU A 405 17.52 -0.27 23.02
C LEU A 405 17.81 0.56 24.27
N ALA A 406 16.91 0.55 25.25
CA ALA A 406 17.01 1.28 26.51
C ALA A 406 18.27 0.90 27.29
N LYS A 407 18.54 -0.41 27.46
CA LYS A 407 19.80 -0.96 28.02
C LYS A 407 21.04 -0.48 27.28
N SER A 408 20.98 -0.31 25.96
CA SER A 408 22.14 0.22 25.20
C SER A 408 22.40 1.71 25.44
N ILE A 409 21.36 2.47 25.81
CA ILE A 409 21.41 3.93 25.99
C ILE A 409 21.76 4.27 27.44
N SER A 410 21.11 3.61 28.40
CA SER A 410 21.35 3.77 29.84
C SER A 410 21.50 2.39 30.49
N PRO A 411 22.72 1.82 30.55
CA PRO A 411 22.93 0.44 30.99
C PRO A 411 22.50 0.14 32.44
N LEU A 412 22.51 1.16 33.32
CA LEU A 412 22.19 0.98 34.74
C LEU A 412 20.67 0.90 35.02
N GLY A 413 19.84 1.39 34.11
CA GLY A 413 18.40 1.54 34.33
C GLY A 413 17.81 2.70 33.52
N ILE A 414 16.55 3.01 33.76
CA ILE A 414 15.80 4.07 33.08
C ILE A 414 14.82 4.77 34.04
N TRP A 415 14.47 6.02 33.74
CA TRP A 415 13.29 6.65 34.29
C TRP A 415 12.03 6.05 33.65
N HIS A 416 11.05 5.68 34.47
CA HIS A 416 9.70 5.34 34.05
C HIS A 416 8.74 6.49 34.39
N ALA A 417 7.83 6.75 33.45
CA ALA A 417 6.55 7.42 33.74
C ALA A 417 5.62 6.43 34.46
#